data_AF-A0A522BQW1-F1
#
_entry.id   AF-A0A522BQW1-F1
#
_cell.length_a   1.000
_cell.length_b   1.000
_cell.length_c   1.000
_cell.angle_alpha   90.00
_cell.angle_beta   90.00
_cell.angle_gamma   90.00
#
_symmetry.space_group_name_H-M   'P 1'
#
loop_
_entity.id
_entity.type
_entity.pdbx_description
1 polymer ?
#
loop_
_entity_poly.entity_id
_entity_poly.type
_entity_poly.pdbx_seq_one_letter_code
_entity_poly.pdbx_strand_id
1 'polypeptide(L)' 'MPDKRMTEEQVVAELRPGMTIGIGGWGSRRKPMSLVRAILRSDLSDLTVVSYGGPDVGLLC' A
#
# COMPACT_ATOMS: atom_id res chain seq x y z
N MET A 1 26.31 -2.81 0.75
CA MET A 1 24.87 -2.71 0.41
C MET A 1 24.39 -1.34 0.88
N PRO A 2 23.60 -0.60 0.08
CA PRO A 2 23.01 0.64 0.56
C PRO A 2 22.02 0.36 1.68
N ASP A 3 21.90 1.30 2.62
CA ASP A 3 20.83 1.31 3.61
C ASP A 3 19.49 1.54 2.90
N LYS A 4 18.48 0.74 3.23
CA LYS A 4 17.14 0.76 2.60
C LYS A 4 16.04 1.05 3.62
N ARG A 5 16.39 1.45 4.84
CA ARG A 5 15.40 1.83 5.85
C ARG A 5 14.66 3.08 5.37
N MET A 6 13.33 3.02 5.45
CA MET A 6 12.42 4.10 5.05
C MET A 6 11.28 4.19 6.07
N THR A 7 10.73 5.39 6.26
CA THR A 7 9.45 5.59 6.95
C THR A 7 8.28 5.28 6.02
N GLU A 8 7.06 5.17 6.55
CA GLU A 8 5.86 4.93 5.74
C GLU A 8 5.60 6.07 4.77
N GLU A 9 5.82 7.32 5.21
CA GLU A 9 5.69 8.53 4.39
C GLU A 9 6.67 8.52 3.23
N GLN A 10 7.92 8.09 3.47
CA GLN A 10 8.92 7.96 2.41
C GLN A 10 8.51 6.88 1.39
N VAL A 11 7.92 5.77 1.83
CA VAL A 11 7.41 4.73 0.90
C VAL A 11 6.26 5.28 0.06
N VAL A 12 5.31 5.99 0.68
CA VAL A 12 4.17 6.60 -0.02
C VAL A 12 4.62 7.65 -1.02
N ALA A 13 5.65 8.46 -0.70
CA ALA A 13 6.20 9.48 -1.59
C ALA A 13 6.85 8.92 -2.87
N GLU A 14 7.16 7.62 -2.92
CA GLU A 14 7.66 6.95 -4.13
C GLU A 14 6.53 6.44 -5.04
N LEU A 15 5.28 6.42 -4.55
CA LEU A 15 4.11 6.02 -5.34
C LEU A 15 3.55 7.21 -6.13
N ARG A 16 2.74 6.94 -7.16
CA ARG A 16 2.11 7.96 -8.01
C ARG A 16 0.67 7.55 -8.35
N PRO A 17 -0.22 8.52 -8.66
CA PRO A 17 -1.55 8.22 -9.19
C PRO A 17 -1.49 7.37 -10.46
N GLY A 18 -2.47 6.50 -10.68
CA GLY A 18 -2.51 5.60 -11.84
C GLY A 18 -1.63 4.35 -11.72
N MET A 19 -0.83 4.20 -10.66
CA MET A 19 0.06 3.04 -10.50
C MET A 19 -0.72 1.74 -10.27
N THR A 20 -0.19 0.65 -10.82
CA THR A 20 -0.58 -0.71 -10.41
C THR A 20 0.32 -1.20 -9.29
N ILE A 21 -0.27 -1.51 -8.14
CA ILE A 21 0.47 -1.96 -6.95
C ILE A 21 0.00 -3.35 -6.49
N GLY A 22 0.96 -4.19 -6.11
CA GLY A 22 0.69 -5.49 -5.50
C GLY A 22 0.69 -5.40 -3.98
N ILE A 23 -0.37 -5.89 -3.32
CA ILE A 23 -0.43 -6.00 -1.86
C ILE A 23 -0.38 -7.48 -1.45
N GLY A 24 0.74 -7.85 -0.81
CA GLY A 24 0.95 -9.20 -0.28
C GLY A 24 0.04 -9.56 0.89
N GLY A 25 0.15 -10.81 1.36
CA GLY A 25 -0.75 -11.40 2.37
C GLY A 25 -1.97 -12.10 1.76
N TRP A 26 -2.87 -12.63 2.59
CA TRP A 26 -4.04 -13.40 2.13
C TRP A 26 -5.25 -13.17 3.04
N GLY A 27 -6.36 -12.64 2.51
CA GLY A 27 -7.50 -12.33 3.36
C GLY A 27 -7.08 -11.35 4.46
N SER A 28 -7.48 -11.63 5.70
CA SER A 28 -7.04 -10.86 6.87
C SER A 28 -5.67 -11.30 7.44
N ARG A 29 -4.86 -12.09 6.70
CA ARG A 29 -3.60 -12.65 7.22
C ARG A 29 -2.39 -11.89 6.68
N ARG A 30 -1.60 -11.34 7.61
CA ARG A 30 -0.30 -10.67 7.34
C ARG A 30 -0.36 -9.60 6.25
N LYS A 31 -1.46 -8.86 6.17
CA LYS A 31 -1.56 -7.66 5.33
C LYS A 31 -0.65 -6.56 5.88
N PRO A 32 0.06 -5.78 5.05
CA PRO A 32 0.91 -4.67 5.48
C PRO A 32 0.05 -3.45 5.86
N MET A 33 -0.79 -3.61 6.88
CA MET A 33 -1.84 -2.64 7.20
C MET A 33 -1.32 -1.26 7.62
N SER A 34 -0.06 -1.18 8.06
CA SER A 34 0.56 0.09 8.40
C SER A 34 0.79 0.95 7.15
N LEU A 35 1.37 0.37 6.09
CA LEU A 35 1.47 1.00 4.76
C LEU A 35 0.11 1.26 4.11
N VAL A 36 -0.85 0.33 4.22
CA VAL A 36 -2.21 0.56 3.70
C VAL A 36 -2.83 1.81 4.33
N ARG A 37 -2.72 1.96 5.64
CA ARG A 37 -3.23 3.16 6.33
C ARG A 37 -2.44 4.43 5.94
N ALA A 38 -1.15 4.32 5.64
CA ALA A 38 -0.36 5.44 5.16
C ALA A 38 -0.82 5.90 3.76
N ILE A 39 -1.10 4.97 2.84
CA ILE A 39 -1.70 5.27 1.54
C ILE A 39 -3.07 5.93 1.72
N LEU A 40 -3.92 5.38 2.61
CA LEU A 40 -5.25 5.93 2.87
C LEU A 40 -5.24 7.37 3.43
N ARG A 41 -4.16 7.78 4.11
CA ARG A 41 -3.98 9.15 4.62
C ARG A 41 -3.38 10.11 3.59
N SER A 42 -2.92 9.61 2.44
CA SER A 42 -2.28 10.40 1.40
C SER A 42 -3.30 10.94 0.39
N ASP A 43 -2.83 11.76 -0.55
CA ASP A 43 -3.59 12.27 -1.70
C ASP A 43 -3.49 11.36 -2.94
N LEU A 44 -2.88 10.17 -2.82
CA LEU A 44 -2.82 9.18 -3.90
C LEU A 44 -4.23 8.73 -4.30
N SER A 45 -4.43 8.65 -5.60
CA SER A 45 -5.70 8.26 -6.22
C SER A 45 -5.45 7.39 -7.44
N ASP A 46 -6.51 6.77 -7.95
CA ASP A 46 -6.48 5.97 -9.18
C ASP A 46 -5.44 4.82 -9.14
N LEU A 47 -5.31 4.15 -7.99
CA LEU A 47 -4.45 2.99 -7.86
C LEU A 47 -5.16 1.74 -8.37
N THR A 48 -4.49 0.97 -9.22
CA THR A 48 -4.91 -0.40 -9.55
C THR A 48 -4.29 -1.36 -8.53
N VAL A 49 -5.12 -1.99 -7.70
CA VAL A 49 -4.64 -2.88 -6.62
C VAL A 49 -4.75 -4.35 -7.03
N VAL A 50 -3.62 -5.05 -7.02
CA VAL A 50 -3.56 -6.52 -7.18
C VAL A 50 -3.34 -7.16 -5.82
N SER A 51 -4.31 -7.94 -5.34
CA SER A 51 -4.28 -8.48 -3.98
C SER A 51 -5.09 -9.78 -3.84
N TYR A 52 -4.61 -10.70 -2.98
CA TYR A 52 -5.47 -11.73 -2.40
C TYR A 52 -6.33 -11.08 -1.31
N GLY A 53 -7.43 -10.47 -1.75
CA GLY A 53 -8.18 -9.44 -1.04
C GLY A 53 -8.52 -9.73 0.42
N GLY A 54 -8.56 -8.66 1.23
CA GLY A 54 -8.87 -8.65 2.65
C GLY A 54 -9.19 -7.22 3.13
N PRO A 55 -8.83 -6.85 4.37
CA PRO A 55 -9.10 -5.50 4.89
C PRO A 55 -8.35 -4.39 4.15
N ASP A 56 -7.31 -4.73 3.38
CA ASP A 56 -6.58 -3.81 2.51
C ASP A 56 -7.45 -3.27 1.37
N VAL A 57 -8.12 -4.17 0.65
CA VAL A 57 -8.99 -3.79 -0.48
C VAL A 57 -10.21 -3.01 0.03
N GLY A 58 -10.83 -3.45 1.13
CA GLY A 58 -12.00 -2.75 1.70
C GLY A 58 -11.72 -1.37 2.28
N LEU A 59 -10.45 -0.98 2.45
CA LEU A 59 -10.06 0.37 2.86
C LEU A 59 -9.63 1.24 1.69
N LEU A 60 -9.09 0.66 0.62
CA LEU A 60 -8.50 1.38 -0.52
C LEU A 60 -9.43 1.49 -1.74
N CYS A 61 -10.49 0.67 -1.81
CA CYS A 61 -11.45 0.61 -2.93
C CYS A 61 -12.87 0.78 -2.40
#